data_AF-T1BQ96-F1
#
_entry.id   AF-T1BQ96-F1
#
_cell.length_a   1.000
_cell.length_b   1.000
_cell.length_c   1.000
_cell.angle_alpha   90.00
_cell.angle_beta   90.00
_cell.angle_gamma   90.00
#
_symmetry.space_group_name_H-M   'P 1'
#
loop_
_entity.id
_entity.type
_entity.pdbx_description
1 polymer ?
#
loop_
_entity_poly.entity_id
_entity_poly.type
_entity_poly.pdbx_seq_one_letter_code
_entity_poly.pdbx_strand_id
1 'polypeptide(L)'
;LGPALLTLTAGERRRLPRQLRLRPRRIVTTFGEILLQRCRYAQDRGPSIHPLDEQLQLPLRSYSYEVQKRLIKRAVQGPFQEAIEGLREEAGVTIPKRSAQEILIDTS
;
A
#
# COMPACT_ATOMS: atom_id res chain seq x y z
N LEU A 1 -0.94 24.38 9.65
CA LEU A 1 -2.34 24.21 9.19
C LEU A 1 -2.28 23.97 7.68
N GLY A 2 -2.55 22.74 7.22
CA GLY A 2 -2.47 22.38 5.79
C GLY A 2 -3.66 22.92 4.98
N PRO A 3 -3.52 23.12 3.65
CA PRO A 3 -4.57 23.68 2.81
C PRO A 3 -5.79 22.75 2.72
N ALA A 4 -6.98 23.33 2.58
CA ALA A 4 -8.19 22.59 2.25
C ALA A 4 -8.02 21.98 0.84
N LEU A 5 -8.25 20.68 0.71
CA LEU A 5 -8.06 19.97 -0.55
C LEU A 5 -9.29 20.19 -1.44
N LEU A 6 -9.06 20.69 -2.65
CA LEU A 6 -10.06 20.79 -3.70
C LEU A 6 -9.89 19.57 -4.61
N THR A 7 -10.86 18.66 -4.58
CA THR A 7 -10.89 17.55 -5.54
C THR A 7 -11.78 17.91 -6.72
N LEU A 8 -11.27 17.74 -7.95
CA LEU A 8 -12.04 17.84 -9.19
C LEU A 8 -12.55 16.45 -9.57
N THR A 9 -13.56 15.95 -8.85
CA THR A 9 -14.27 14.74 -9.26
C THR A 9 -15.50 15.16 -10.05
N ALA A 10 -15.56 14.82 -11.34
CA ALA A 10 -16.72 15.03 -12.22
C ALA A 10 -17.20 16.49 -12.39
N GLY A 11 -16.28 17.43 -12.67
CA GLY A 11 -16.64 18.81 -13.05
C GLY A 11 -17.11 19.74 -11.91
N GLU A 12 -17.33 19.21 -10.71
CA GLU A 12 -17.73 20.01 -9.55
C GLU A 12 -16.54 20.31 -8.62
N ARG A 13 -16.31 21.61 -8.34
CA ARG A 13 -15.36 22.06 -7.32
C ARG A 13 -15.99 21.90 -5.93
N ARG A 14 -15.71 20.79 -5.24
CA ARG A 14 -16.17 20.57 -3.86
C ARG A 14 -15.06 20.87 -2.85
N ARG A 15 -15.34 21.75 -1.89
CA ARG A 15 -14.47 22.00 -0.72
C ARG A 15 -14.69 20.87 0.27
N LEU A 16 -13.64 20.10 0.57
CA LEU A 16 -13.72 19.03 1.58
C LEU A 16 -13.46 19.59 2.98
N PRO A 17 -14.29 19.24 3.99
CA PRO A 17 -14.09 19.68 5.35
C PRO A 17 -12.80 19.08 5.96
N ARG A 18 -12.16 19.91 6.78
CA ARG A 18 -10.77 19.82 7.25
C ARG A 18 -10.48 18.76 8.33
N GLN A 19 -11.26 17.70 8.49
CA GLN A 19 -10.98 16.75 9.58
C GLN A 19 -9.82 15.83 9.22
N LEU A 20 -8.61 16.37 9.36
CA LEU A 20 -7.32 15.71 9.24
C LEU A 20 -7.15 14.75 10.41
N ARG A 21 -7.37 13.46 10.17
CA ARG A 21 -6.96 12.41 11.11
C ARG A 21 -5.80 11.65 10.50
N LEU A 22 -4.69 11.58 11.24
CA LEU A 22 -3.59 10.69 10.88
C LEU A 22 -4.08 9.26 11.08
N ARG A 23 -3.89 8.44 10.04
CA ARG A 23 -4.16 7.01 10.07
C ARG A 23 -2.85 6.27 9.82
N PRO A 24 -2.34 5.54 10.82
CA PRO A 24 -1.15 4.72 10.61
C PRO A 24 -1.48 3.59 9.64
N ARG A 25 -0.54 3.28 8.76
CA ARG A 25 -0.54 2.09 7.92
C ARG A 25 0.83 1.43 8.00
N ARG A 26 0.85 0.13 8.24
CA ARG A 26 2.07 -0.67 8.24
C ARG A 26 2.34 -1.17 6.83
N ILE A 27 3.55 -0.95 6.35
CA ILE A 27 4.02 -1.49 5.07
C ILE A 27 5.32 -2.23 5.32
N VAL A 28 5.32 -3.50 4.93
CA VAL A 28 6.49 -4.36 4.91
C VAL A 28 7.31 -4.04 3.66
N THR A 29 8.54 -3.64 3.87
CA THR A 29 9.51 -3.29 2.82
C THR A 29 10.72 -4.21 2.90
N THR A 30 11.64 -4.09 1.93
CA THR A 30 12.92 -4.80 1.96
C THR A 30 13.81 -4.43 3.14
N PHE A 31 13.53 -3.31 3.80
CA PHE A 31 14.26 -2.83 4.99
C PHE A 31 13.52 -3.16 6.30
N GLY A 32 12.41 -3.91 6.23
CA GLY A 32 11.54 -4.21 7.35
C GLY A 32 10.21 -3.44 7.31
N GLU A 33 9.48 -3.53 8.42
CA GLU A 33 8.16 -2.90 8.57
C GLU A 33 8.30 -1.40 8.86
N ILE A 34 7.63 -0.57 8.04
CA ILE A 34 7.59 0.89 8.18
C ILE A 34 6.17 1.32 8.54
N LEU A 35 6.05 2.25 9.48
CA LEU A 35 4.79 2.87 9.88
C LEU A 35 4.59 4.19 9.14
N LEU A 36 3.65 4.23 8.20
CA LEU A 36 3.28 5.44 7.47
C LEU A 36 2.10 6.15 8.14
N GLN A 37 2.26 7.43 8.45
CA GLN A 37 1.19 8.29 8.95
C GLN A 37 0.47 8.95 7.77
N ARG A 38 -0.71 8.44 7.40
CA ARG A 38 -1.49 8.96 6.26
C ARG A 38 -2.49 10.02 6.70
N CYS A 39 -2.54 11.14 6.00
CA CYS A 39 -3.58 12.14 6.19
C CYS A 39 -4.90 11.67 5.56
N ARG A 40 -5.92 11.47 6.39
CA ARG A 40 -7.30 11.21 5.92
C ARG A 40 -8.07 12.52 5.84
N TYR A 41 -8.71 12.77 4.70
CA TYR A 41 -9.67 13.86 4.54
C TYR A 41 -11.09 13.27 4.58
N ALA A 42 -11.87 13.67 5.58
CA ALA A 42 -13.25 13.22 5.74
C ALA A 42 -14.22 14.09 4.93
N GLN A 43 -15.27 13.48 4.40
CA GLN A 43 -16.38 14.16 3.73
C GLN A 43 -17.65 13.98 4.57
N ASP A 44 -18.48 15.02 4.66
CA ASP A 44 -19.83 14.89 5.19
C ASP A 44 -20.63 14.04 4.21
N ARG A 45 -20.77 12.75 4.52
CA ARG A 45 -21.53 11.73 3.77
C ARG A 45 -20.83 11.15 2.52
N GLY A 46 -19.56 10.76 2.64
CA GLY A 46 -18.87 9.99 1.60
C GLY A 46 -17.65 9.20 2.10
N PRO A 47 -17.10 8.28 1.28
CA PRO A 47 -15.85 7.62 1.62
C PRO A 47 -14.75 8.68 1.79
N SER A 48 -13.95 8.50 2.83
CA SER A 48 -12.84 9.42 3.06
C SER A 48 -11.74 9.20 2.05
N ILE A 49 -11.10 10.28 1.64
CA ILE A 49 -10.06 10.24 0.62
C ILE A 49 -8.67 10.37 1.24
N HIS A 50 -7.71 9.78 0.54
CA HIS A 50 -6.30 9.78 0.90
C HIS A 50 -5.47 10.25 -0.30
N PRO A 51 -5.55 11.54 -0.66
CA PRO A 51 -5.03 12.04 -1.93
C PRO A 51 -3.52 11.89 -2.07
N LEU A 52 -2.79 11.87 -0.96
CA LEU A 52 -1.35 11.65 -0.95
C LEU A 52 -0.97 10.20 -1.24
N ASP A 53 -1.87 9.23 -1.04
CA ASP A 53 -1.57 7.82 -1.29
C ASP A 53 -1.30 7.54 -2.77
N GLU A 54 -2.06 8.18 -3.66
CA GLU A 54 -1.90 8.03 -5.11
C GLU A 54 -0.61 8.69 -5.59
N GLN A 55 -0.30 9.89 -5.09
CA GLN A 55 0.95 10.60 -5.41
C GLN A 55 2.18 9.84 -4.91
N LEU A 56 2.08 9.18 -3.76
CA LEU A 56 3.15 8.34 -3.19
C LEU A 56 3.15 6.92 -3.75
N GLN A 57 2.22 6.59 -4.65
CA GLN A 57 2.04 5.25 -5.21
C GLN A 57 2.07 4.19 -4.11
N LEU A 58 1.29 4.39 -3.04
CA LEU A 58 1.27 3.44 -1.93
C LEU A 58 0.59 2.13 -2.38
N PRO A 59 1.15 0.97 -2.01
CA PRO A 59 0.54 -0.31 -2.34
C PRO A 59 -0.84 -0.44 -1.70
N LEU A 60 -1.75 -1.13 -2.40
CA LEU A 60 -3.06 -1.47 -1.84
C LEU A 60 -2.96 -2.48 -0.69
N ARG A 61 -1.90 -3.30 -0.66
CA ARG A 61 -1.63 -4.31 0.38
C ARG A 61 -0.62 -3.80 1.42
N SER A 62 -0.33 -4.64 2.42
CA SER A 62 0.67 -4.34 3.46
C SER A 62 2.11 -4.59 3.01
N TYR A 63 2.35 -4.94 1.74
CA TYR A 63 3.69 -5.22 1.20
C TYR A 63 4.05 -4.20 0.12
N SER A 64 5.29 -3.71 0.10
CA SER A 64 5.76 -2.78 -0.93
C SER A 64 5.77 -3.44 -2.32
N TYR A 65 5.65 -2.63 -3.37
CA TYR A 65 5.70 -3.12 -4.75
C TYR A 65 7.01 -3.84 -5.08
N GLU A 66 8.14 -3.40 -4.50
CA GLU A 66 9.42 -4.10 -4.68
C GLU A 66 9.42 -5.50 -4.03
N VAL A 67 8.82 -5.64 -2.85
CA VAL A 67 8.67 -6.96 -2.20
C VAL A 67 7.77 -7.86 -3.05
N GLN A 68 6.65 -7.34 -3.54
CA GLN A 68 5.74 -8.08 -4.43
C GLN A 68 6.44 -8.51 -5.71
N LYS A 69 7.15 -7.60 -6.39
CA LYS A 69 7.89 -7.85 -7.63
C LYS A 69 8.96 -8.93 -7.46
N ARG A 70 9.72 -8.90 -6.36
CA ARG A 70 10.73 -9.93 -6.06
C ARG A 70 10.09 -11.29 -5.83
N LEU A 71 8.99 -11.34 -5.08
CA LEU A 71 8.24 -12.57 -4.86
C LEU A 71 7.74 -13.16 -6.19
N ILE A 72 7.09 -12.35 -7.03
CA ILE A 72 6.56 -12.77 -8.33
C ILE A 72 7.68 -13.31 -9.22
N LYS A 73 8.79 -12.55 -9.34
CA LYS A 73 9.93 -12.96 -10.17
C LYS A 73 10.46 -14.33 -9.77
N ARG A 74 10.57 -14.61 -8.47
CA ARG A 74 11.04 -15.90 -7.95
C ARG A 74 10.01 -17.01 -8.15
N ALA A 75 8.74 -16.72 -7.89
CA ALA A 75 7.66 -17.69 -8.04
C ALA A 75 7.50 -18.17 -9.49
N VAL A 76 7.87 -17.34 -10.48
CA VAL A 76 7.92 -17.73 -11.90
C VAL A 76 9.15 -18.59 -12.23
N GLN A 77 10.25 -18.43 -11.48
CA GLN A 77 11.53 -19.08 -11.76
C GLN A 77 11.72 -20.43 -11.06
N GLY A 78 10.90 -20.75 -10.07
CA GLY A 78 11.06 -21.97 -9.29
C GLY A 78 9.90 -22.27 -8.34
N PRO A 79 10.08 -23.25 -7.44
CA PRO A 79 9.06 -23.63 -6.48
C PRO A 79 8.62 -22.45 -5.61
N PHE A 80 7.31 -22.33 -5.39
CA PHE A 80 6.74 -21.22 -4.64
C PHE A 80 7.25 -21.12 -3.19
N GLN A 81 7.51 -22.26 -2.56
CA GLN A 81 8.06 -22.29 -1.20
C GLN A 81 9.48 -21.72 -1.15
N GLU A 82 10.34 -22.10 -2.10
CA GLU A 82 11.69 -21.56 -2.25
C GLU A 82 11.68 -20.06 -2.56
N ALA A 83 10.68 -19.59 -3.30
CA ALA A 83 10.51 -18.15 -3.56
C ALA A 83 10.27 -17.35 -2.27
N ILE A 84 9.46 -17.87 -1.34
CA ILE A 84 9.19 -17.24 -0.03
C ILE A 84 10.45 -17.30 0.85
N GLU A 85 11.10 -18.46 0.90
CA GLU A 85 12.30 -18.67 1.72
C GLU A 85 13.47 -17.79 1.25
N GLY A 86 13.74 -17.76 -0.05
CA GLY A 86 14.80 -16.91 -0.57
C GLY A 86 14.51 -15.40 -0.43
N LEU A 87 13.24 -14.99 -0.43
CA LEU A 87 12.87 -13.60 -0.10
C LEU A 87 13.12 -13.29 1.38
N ARG A 88 12.88 -14.25 2.27
CA ARG A 88 13.20 -14.14 3.70
C ARG A 88 14.70 -14.03 3.92
N GLU A 89 15.52 -14.80 3.20
CA GLU A 89 16.97 -14.75 3.32
C GLU A 89 17.56 -13.43 2.84
N GLU A 90 17.09 -12.89 1.71
CA GLU A 90 17.65 -11.66 1.14
C GLU A 90 17.15 -10.38 1.80
N ALA A 91 15.86 -10.33 2.11
CA ALA A 91 15.21 -9.10 2.59
C ALA A 91 14.90 -9.15 4.08
N GLY A 92 15.10 -10.28 4.76
CA GLY A 92 14.66 -10.48 6.15
C GLY A 92 13.14 -10.46 6.32
N VAL A 93 12.37 -10.46 5.22
CA VAL A 93 10.92 -10.30 5.23
C VAL A 93 10.24 -11.65 5.36
N THR A 94 9.39 -11.81 6.38
CA THR A 94 8.55 -13.00 6.53
C THR A 94 7.16 -12.74 5.93
N ILE A 95 6.81 -13.46 4.87
CA ILE A 95 5.49 -13.40 4.25
C ILE A 95 4.77 -14.72 4.50
N PRO A 96 3.59 -14.74 5.16
CA PRO A 96 2.78 -15.93 5.26
C PRO A 96 2.38 -16.45 3.88
N LYS A 97 2.37 -17.78 3.70
CA LYS A 97 2.05 -18.44 2.42
C LYS A 97 0.76 -17.91 1.77
N ARG A 98 -0.29 -17.71 2.57
CA ARG A 98 -1.57 -17.15 2.10
C ARG A 98 -1.42 -15.75 1.51
N SER A 99 -0.72 -14.84 2.19
CA SER A 99 -0.48 -13.48 1.68
C SER A 99 0.37 -13.48 0.42
N ALA A 100 1.36 -14.36 0.33
CA ALA A 100 2.18 -14.52 -0.86
C ALA A 100 1.35 -15.01 -2.06
N GLN A 101 0.39 -15.90 -1.85
CA GLN A 101 -0.55 -16.34 -2.89
C GLN A 101 -1.48 -15.22 -3.33
N GLU A 102 -2.02 -14.44 -2.39
CA GLU A 102 -2.86 -13.27 -2.70
C GLU A 102 -2.12 -12.25 -3.57
N ILE A 103 -0.82 -12.02 -3.32
CA ILE A 103 0.02 -11.12 -4.14
C ILE A 103 0.13 -11.62 -5.59
N LEU A 104 0.25 -12.93 -5.80
CA LEU A 104 0.33 -13.51 -7.15
C LEU A 104 -0.99 -13.37 -7.90
N ILE A 105 -2.12 -13.63 -7.22
CA ILE A 105 -3.46 -13.56 -7.81
C ILE A 105 -3.80 -12.12 -8.21
N ASP A 106 -3.53 -11.14 -7.35
CA ASP A 106 -3.85 -9.73 -7.61
C ASP A 106 -3.08 -9.14 -8.81
N THR A 107 -1.99 -9.78 -9.24
CA THR A 107 -1.12 -9.31 -10.34
C THR A 107 -1.36 -10.05 -11.66
N SER A 108 -2.22 -11.07 -11.67
CA SER A 108 -2.56 -11.89 -12.86
C SER A 108 -3.69 -11.25 -13.67
#